data_AF-A0A1G2RD86-F1
#
_entry.id   AF-A0A1G2RD86-F1
#
_cell.length_a   1.000
_cell.length_b   1.000
_cell.length_c   1.000
_cell.angle_alpha   90.00
_cell.angle_beta   90.00
_cell.angle_gamma   90.00
#
_symmetry.space_group_name_H-M   'P 1'
#
loop_
_entity.id
_entity.type
_entity.pdbx_description
1 polymer ?
#
loop_
_entity_poly.entity_id
_entity_poly.type
_entity_poly.pdbx_seq_one_letter_code
_entity_poly.pdbx_strand_id
1 'polypeptide(L)'
;MITKVSGFRKKRQGFKTRKALGWVLLASVAILGVVLIFYNVRIYQKRAELQERASRLQDEIAELNQKNRELQRQLEISVTPEYQEKILREQGLYQKPGEEVVTVLPLEQPEQKEQKERVWWNPWTWFSRE
;
A
#
# COMPACT_ATOMS: atom_id res chain seq x y z
N MET A 1 -73.02 14.96 -70.83
CA MET A 1 -71.94 13.96 -70.67
C MET A 1 -70.79 14.62 -69.93
N ILE A 2 -70.46 14.14 -68.73
CA ILE A 2 -69.34 14.64 -67.92
C ILE A 2 -68.38 13.48 -67.74
N THR A 3 -67.13 13.62 -68.18
CA THR A 3 -66.01 12.80 -67.68
C THR A 3 -64.80 13.69 -67.49
N LYS A 4 -64.62 14.18 -66.26
CA LYS A 4 -63.35 14.77 -65.81
C LYS A 4 -62.61 13.70 -65.02
N VAL A 5 -61.72 12.97 -65.71
CA VAL A 5 -60.83 12.01 -65.05
C VAL A 5 -59.75 12.80 -64.33
N SER A 6 -59.85 12.88 -63.00
CA SER A 6 -58.86 13.53 -62.15
C SER A 6 -57.63 12.62 -62.01
N GLY A 7 -56.51 13.06 -62.57
CA GLY A 7 -55.23 12.36 -62.46
C GLY A 7 -54.75 12.26 -61.01
N PHE A 8 -54.64 11.04 -60.51
CA PHE A 8 -54.01 10.73 -59.22
C PHE A 8 -52.51 11.09 -59.26
N ARG A 9 -52.12 12.21 -58.63
CA ARG A 9 -50.71 12.54 -58.37
C ARG A 9 -50.15 11.61 -57.29
N LYS A 10 -49.49 10.53 -57.71
CA LYS A 10 -48.70 9.64 -56.84
C LYS A 10 -47.50 10.42 -56.27
N LYS A 11 -47.61 10.83 -55.01
CA LYS A 11 -46.64 11.66 -54.29
C LYS A 11 -45.32 10.90 -54.11
N ARG A 12 -44.23 11.40 -54.73
CA ARG A 12 -42.84 10.88 -54.65
C ARG A 12 -42.24 11.09 -53.25
N GLN A 13 -42.79 10.45 -52.22
CA GLN A 13 -42.31 10.59 -50.82
C GLN A 13 -41.21 9.59 -50.43
N GLY A 14 -40.87 8.62 -51.28
CA GLY A 14 -39.96 7.51 -50.92
C GLY A 14 -38.46 7.82 -50.84
N PHE A 15 -37.98 8.92 -51.41
CA PHE A 15 -36.54 9.24 -51.41
C PHE A 15 -36.06 9.96 -50.14
N LYS A 16 -36.90 10.83 -49.55
CA LYS A 16 -36.53 11.56 -48.32
C LYS A 16 -36.52 10.65 -47.09
N THR A 17 -37.45 9.69 -47.03
CA THR A 17 -37.54 8.72 -45.92
C THR A 17 -36.39 7.72 -45.93
N ARG A 18 -35.96 7.24 -47.10
CA ARG A 18 -34.80 6.32 -47.22
C ARG A 18 -33.48 6.98 -46.79
N LYS A 19 -33.26 8.26 -47.15
CA LYS A 19 -32.08 9.01 -46.68
C LYS A 19 -32.12 9.26 -45.18
N ALA A 20 -33.28 9.63 -44.63
CA ALA A 20 -33.44 9.81 -43.18
C ALA A 20 -33.19 8.51 -42.41
N LEU A 21 -33.67 7.37 -42.93
CA LEU A 21 -33.43 6.05 -42.34
C LEU A 21 -31.92 5.70 -42.30
N GLY A 22 -31.19 6.01 -43.38
CA GLY A 22 -29.74 5.81 -43.44
C GLY A 22 -28.96 6.63 -42.40
N TRP A 23 -29.34 7.91 -42.21
CA TRP A 23 -28.75 8.75 -41.17
C TRP A 23 -29.06 8.26 -39.75
N VAL A 24 -30.28 7.78 -39.50
CA VAL A 24 -30.67 7.19 -38.21
C VAL A 24 -29.86 5.92 -37.93
N LEU A 25 -29.68 5.05 -38.93
CA LEU A 25 -28.87 3.84 -38.80
C LEU A 25 -27.38 4.17 -38.56
N LEU A 26 -26.85 5.17 -39.27
CA LEU A 26 -25.48 5.64 -39.05
C LEU A 26 -25.30 6.17 -37.63
N ALA A 27 -26.24 6.99 -37.16
CA ALA A 27 -26.23 7.51 -35.80
C ALA A 27 -26.35 6.40 -34.75
N SER A 28 -27.20 5.39 -34.97
CA SER A 28 -27.33 4.26 -34.03
C SER A 28 -26.03 3.45 -33.95
N VAL A 29 -25.38 3.20 -35.09
CA VAL A 29 -24.08 2.50 -35.13
C VAL A 29 -22.99 3.32 -34.45
N ALA A 30 -22.97 4.65 -34.68
CA ALA A 30 -22.01 5.54 -34.03
C ALA A 30 -22.18 5.54 -32.50
N ILE A 31 -23.41 5.63 -32.00
CA ILE A 31 -23.71 5.54 -30.56
C ILE A 31 -23.27 4.20 -29.99
N LEU A 32 -23.58 3.10 -30.69
CA LEU A 32 -23.16 1.76 -30.27
C LEU A 32 -21.63 1.64 -30.20
N GLY A 33 -20.93 2.21 -31.17
CA GLY A 33 -19.48 2.28 -31.22
C GLY A 33 -18.90 3.03 -30.02
N VAL A 34 -19.45 4.21 -29.68
CA VAL A 34 -19.02 4.99 -28.51
C VAL A 34 -19.23 4.21 -27.22
N VAL A 35 -20.38 3.54 -27.06
CA VAL A 35 -20.67 2.71 -25.89
C VAL A 35 -19.65 1.56 -25.78
N LEU A 36 -19.38 0.86 -26.89
CA LEU A 36 -18.39 -0.23 -26.93
C LEU A 36 -16.99 0.26 -26.53
N ILE A 37 -16.54 1.39 -27.07
CA ILE A 37 -15.25 1.99 -26.74
C ILE A 37 -15.19 2.33 -25.24
N PHE A 38 -16.23 2.97 -24.70
CA PHE A 38 -16.30 3.33 -23.29
C PHE A 38 -16.20 2.11 -22.37
N TYR A 39 -16.96 1.05 -22.66
CA TYR A 39 -16.89 -0.20 -21.88
C TYR A 39 -15.54 -0.89 -22.01
N ASN A 40 -14.93 -0.89 -23.20
CA ASN A 40 -13.63 -1.49 -23.43
C ASN A 40 -12.55 -0.80 -22.57
N VAL A 41 -12.49 0.53 -22.60
CA VAL A 41 -11.56 1.32 -21.77
C VAL A 41 -11.78 1.04 -20.29
N ARG A 42 -13.04 1.02 -19.83
CA ARG A 42 -13.36 0.75 -18.42
C ARG A 42 -12.93 -0.66 -18.00
N ILE A 43 -13.11 -1.67 -18.85
CA ILE A 43 -12.69 -3.04 -18.58
C ILE A 43 -11.16 -3.12 -18.53
N TYR A 44 -10.47 -2.43 -19.44
CA TYR A 44 -9.02 -2.41 -19.48
C TYR A 44 -8.42 -1.79 -18.19
N GLN A 45 -8.98 -0.67 -17.74
CA GLN A 45 -8.57 -0.05 -16.47
C GLN A 45 -8.76 -0.99 -15.27
N LYS A 46 -9.93 -1.64 -15.16
CA LYS A 46 -10.17 -2.61 -14.09
C LYS A 46 -9.22 -3.80 -14.14
N ARG A 47 -8.89 -4.29 -15.34
CA ARG A 47 -7.93 -5.39 -15.51
C ARG A 47 -6.53 -4.98 -15.03
N ALA A 48 -6.08 -3.79 -15.39
CA ALA A 48 -4.79 -3.27 -14.93
C ALA A 48 -4.73 -3.13 -13.41
N GLU A 49 -5.78 -2.58 -12.79
CA GLU A 49 -5.90 -2.45 -11.33
C GLU A 49 -5.88 -3.82 -10.63
N LEU A 50 -6.64 -4.79 -11.14
CA LEU A 50 -6.67 -6.14 -10.58
C LEU A 50 -5.33 -6.86 -10.73
N GLN A 51 -4.63 -6.63 -11.84
CA GLN A 51 -3.32 -7.22 -12.08
C GLN A 51 -2.26 -6.63 -11.16
N GLU A 52 -2.29 -5.31 -10.91
CA GLU A 52 -1.41 -4.66 -9.93
C GLU A 52 -1.69 -5.15 -8.51
N ARG A 53 -2.97 -5.33 -8.14
CA ARG A 53 -3.32 -5.92 -6.84
C ARG A 53 -2.82 -7.35 -6.72
N ALA A 54 -2.97 -8.15 -7.78
CA ALA A 54 -2.48 -9.52 -7.80
C ALA A 54 -0.95 -9.58 -7.65
N SER A 55 -0.19 -8.70 -8.32
CA SER A 55 1.26 -8.65 -8.18
C SER A 55 1.67 -8.24 -6.77
N ARG A 56 1.06 -7.20 -6.20
CA ARG A 56 1.33 -6.78 -4.82
C ARG A 56 1.07 -7.89 -3.80
N LEU A 57 -0.04 -8.61 -3.95
CA LEU A 57 -0.36 -9.75 -3.08
C LEU A 57 0.64 -10.91 -3.23
N GLN A 58 1.13 -11.17 -4.45
CA GLN A 58 2.19 -12.16 -4.68
C GLN A 58 3.50 -11.75 -4.00
N ASP A 59 3.87 -10.48 -4.09
CA ASP A 59 5.06 -9.95 -3.43
C ASP A 59 4.94 -10.05 -1.90
N GLU A 60 3.77 -9.73 -1.35
CA GLU A 60 3.49 -9.86 0.08
C GLU A 60 3.56 -11.32 0.56
N ILE A 61 3.03 -12.27 -0.24
CA ILE A 61 3.17 -13.70 0.03
C ILE A 61 4.65 -14.12 0.00
N ALA A 62 5.44 -13.61 -0.95
CA ALA A 62 6.87 -13.92 -1.04
C ALA A 62 7.63 -13.41 0.19
N GLU A 63 7.35 -12.18 0.62
CA GLU A 63 7.94 -11.56 1.81
C GLU A 63 7.56 -12.33 3.09
N LEU A 64 6.28 -12.66 3.26
CA LEU A 64 5.81 -13.45 4.40
C LEU A 64 6.45 -14.84 4.44
N ASN A 65 6.60 -15.50 3.30
CA ASN A 65 7.30 -16.79 3.23
C ASN A 65 8.78 -16.68 3.59
N GLN A 66 9.46 -15.60 3.20
CA GLN A 66 10.84 -15.35 3.62
C GLN A 66 10.93 -15.13 5.13
N LYS A 67 10.05 -14.31 5.71
CA LYS A 67 9.98 -14.09 7.16
C LYS A 67 9.68 -15.37 7.91
N ASN A 68 8.77 -16.20 7.42
CA ASN A 68 8.45 -17.48 8.04
C ASN A 68 9.66 -18.42 8.04
N ARG A 69 10.37 -18.55 6.92
CA ARG A 69 11.62 -19.33 6.85
C ARG A 69 12.71 -18.81 7.77
N GLU A 70 12.82 -17.50 7.92
CA GLU A 70 13.77 -16.88 8.86
C GLU A 70 13.41 -17.23 10.31
N LEU A 71 12.15 -17.04 10.68
CA LEU A 71 11.65 -17.38 12.02
C LEU A 71 11.81 -18.86 12.33
N GLN A 72 11.55 -19.75 11.36
CA GLN A 72 11.77 -21.19 11.52
C GLN A 72 13.23 -21.52 11.78
N ARG A 73 14.17 -20.92 11.02
CA ARG A 73 15.62 -21.10 11.27
C ARG A 73 16.03 -20.60 12.65
N GLN A 74 15.51 -19.45 13.09
CA GLN A 74 15.77 -18.93 14.43
C GLN A 74 15.21 -19.86 15.51
N LEU A 75 14.03 -20.45 15.28
CA LEU A 75 13.44 -21.44 16.17
C LEU A 75 14.32 -22.69 16.27
N GLU A 76 14.75 -23.25 15.14
CA GLU A 76 15.63 -24.40 15.10
C GLU A 76 16.94 -24.14 15.86
N ILE A 77 17.55 -22.97 15.66
CA ILE A 77 18.75 -22.55 16.40
C ILE A 77 18.45 -22.38 17.90
N SER A 78 17.31 -21.79 18.27
CA SER A 78 16.96 -21.55 19.67
C SER A 78 16.71 -22.83 20.48
N VAL A 79 16.32 -23.91 19.80
CA VAL A 79 16.08 -25.22 20.41
C VAL A 79 17.38 -25.99 20.64
N THR A 80 18.49 -25.61 20.00
CA THR A 80 19.75 -26.33 20.19
C THR A 80 20.29 -26.16 21.61
N PRO A 81 20.91 -27.22 22.19
CA PRO A 81 21.48 -27.15 23.52
C PRO A 81 22.61 -26.11 23.61
N GLU A 82 23.36 -25.88 22.53
CA GLU A 82 24.39 -24.84 22.51
C GLU A 82 23.81 -23.42 22.67
N TYR A 83 22.66 -23.15 22.04
CA TYR A 83 22.01 -21.86 22.16
C TYR A 83 21.43 -21.65 23.56
N GLN A 84 20.81 -22.68 24.13
CA GLN A 84 20.32 -22.65 25.51
C GLN A 84 21.46 -22.43 26.51
N GLU A 85 22.58 -23.14 26.35
CA GLU A 85 23.77 -22.95 27.17
C GLU A 85 24.32 -21.52 27.03
N LYS A 86 24.37 -20.97 25.80
CA LYS A 86 24.80 -19.60 25.54
C LYS A 86 23.91 -18.58 26.27
N ILE A 87 22.59 -18.69 26.17
CA ILE A 87 21.66 -17.79 26.86
C ILE A 87 21.83 -17.89 28.38
N LEU A 88 21.96 -19.09 28.92
CA LEU A 88 22.16 -19.29 30.35
C LEU A 88 23.50 -18.69 30.85
N ARG A 89 24.56 -18.76 30.04
CA ARG A 89 25.85 -18.09 30.31
C ARG A 89 25.73 -16.57 30.24
N GLU A 90 25.05 -16.03 29.23
CA GLU A 90 24.81 -14.58 29.07
C GLU A 90 23.98 -14.00 30.23
N GLN A 91 23.00 -14.75 30.73
CA GLN A 91 22.21 -14.38 31.90
C GLN A 91 22.93 -14.62 33.23
N GLY A 92 24.13 -15.21 33.22
CA GLY A 92 24.90 -15.53 34.41
C GLY A 92 24.33 -16.67 35.26
N LEU A 93 23.38 -17.45 34.73
CA LEU A 93 22.65 -18.51 35.44
C LEU A 93 23.33 -19.89 35.35
N TYR A 94 24.30 -20.07 34.46
CA TYR A 94 24.97 -21.36 34.23
C TYR A 94 26.48 -21.20 34.10
N GLN A 95 27.22 -22.06 34.81
CA GLN A 95 28.68 -22.12 34.85
C GLN A 95 29.12 -23.59 34.91
N LYS A 96 30.14 -23.96 34.13
CA LYS A 96 30.74 -25.30 34.24
C LYS A 96 31.76 -25.35 35.38
N PRO A 97 31.96 -26.51 36.02
CA PRO A 97 32.95 -26.65 37.08
C PRO A 97 34.36 -26.32 36.55
N GLY A 98 34.97 -25.25 37.08
CA GLY A 98 36.28 -24.74 36.65
C GLY A 98 36.27 -23.44 35.84
N GLU A 99 35.11 -22.84 35.55
CA GLU A 99 35.03 -21.50 34.93
C GLU A 99 34.99 -20.39 36.01
N GLU A 100 35.71 -19.28 35.81
CA GLU A 100 35.68 -18.10 36.70
C GLU A 100 34.84 -16.97 36.08
N VAL A 101 33.91 -16.39 36.85
CA VAL A 101 33.08 -15.25 36.42
C VAL A 101 33.76 -13.93 36.81
N VAL A 102 34.07 -13.11 35.82
CA VAL A 102 34.62 -11.76 36.02
C VAL A 102 33.55 -10.73 35.71
N THR A 103 32.98 -10.10 36.73
CA THR A 103 32.06 -8.96 36.57
C THR A 103 32.88 -7.67 36.45
N VAL A 104 32.90 -7.06 35.27
CA VAL A 104 33.51 -5.75 35.08
C VAL A 104 32.56 -4.69 35.60
N LEU A 105 32.85 -4.16 36.79
CA LEU A 105 32.14 -2.98 37.30
C LEU A 105 32.58 -1.77 36.46
N PRO A 106 31.64 -1.02 35.86
CA PRO A 106 32.00 0.24 35.23
C PRO A 106 32.61 1.13 36.32
N LEU A 107 33.78 1.69 36.04
CA LEU A 107 34.39 2.70 36.90
C LEU A 107 33.33 3.78 37.12
N GLU A 108 32.99 4.05 38.38
CA GLU A 108 32.21 5.22 38.75
C GLU A 108 32.88 6.40 38.06
N GLN A 109 32.21 6.93 37.03
CA GLN A 109 32.66 8.17 36.42
C GLN A 109 32.76 9.15 37.58
N PRO A 110 33.91 9.81 37.79
CA PRO A 110 34.02 10.76 38.89
C PRO A 110 32.85 11.71 38.71
N GLU A 111 31.94 11.71 39.69
CA GLU A 111 30.81 12.64 39.69
C GLU A 111 31.40 13.98 39.31
N GLN A 112 31.01 14.50 38.13
CA GLN A 112 31.28 15.88 37.80
C GLN A 112 30.57 16.64 38.90
N LYS A 113 31.29 16.98 39.97
CA LYS A 113 30.87 17.95 40.95
C LYS A 113 30.61 19.17 40.10
N GLU A 114 29.35 19.38 39.77
CA GLU A 114 28.87 20.59 39.14
C GLU A 114 29.45 21.71 39.99
N GLN A 115 30.50 22.33 39.48
CA GLN A 115 30.94 23.62 39.97
C GLN A 115 29.78 24.51 39.59
N LYS A 116 28.82 24.64 40.52
CA LYS A 116 27.86 25.72 40.50
C LYS A 116 28.71 26.97 40.48
N GLU A 117 28.89 27.52 39.28
CA GLU A 117 29.51 28.81 39.08
C GLU A 117 28.89 29.73 40.13
N ARG A 118 29.73 30.36 40.95
CA ARG A 118 29.27 31.34 41.93
C ARG A 118 28.79 32.55 41.13
N VAL A 119 27.54 32.49 40.68
CA VAL A 119 26.88 33.57 39.96
C VAL A 119 26.70 34.71 40.97
N TRP A 120 27.62 35.67 40.93
CA TRP A 120 27.65 36.83 41.84
C TRP A 120 26.43 37.73 41.65
N TRP A 121 25.80 37.76 40.48
CA TRP A 121 24.61 38.56 40.26
C TRP A 121 23.54 37.78 39.49
N ASN A 122 22.36 37.63 40.11
CA ASN A 122 21.20 37.01 39.50
C ASN A 122 19.99 37.98 39.53
N PRO A 123 19.53 38.51 38.38
CA PRO A 123 18.43 39.47 38.31
C PRO A 123 17.04 38.88 38.59
N TRP A 124 16.92 37.55 38.64
CA TRP A 124 15.63 36.87 38.72
C TRP A 124 15.16 36.53 40.15
N THR A 125 15.96 36.84 41.17
CA THR A 125 15.65 36.54 42.58
C THR A 125 14.54 37.44 43.17
N TRP A 126 14.19 38.55 42.51
CA TRP A 126 13.12 39.45 42.96
C TRP A 126 11.70 39.03 42.55
N PHE A 127 11.58 38.06 41.64
CA PHE A 127 10.29 37.61 41.12
C PHE A 127 9.76 36.34 41.80
N SER A 128 10.46 35.80 42.81
CA SER A 128 10.11 34.54 43.48
C SER A 128 9.62 34.77 44.92
N ARG A 129 8.44 35.40 45.06
CA ARG A 129 7.64 35.34 46.30
C ARG A 129 6.35 34.59 46.02
N GLU A 130 6.31 33.32 46.41
CA GLU A 130 5.14 32.62 46.95
C GLU A 130 5.62 31.66 48.05
#